data_AF-A0A5D0CTG1-F1
#
_entry.id   AF-A0A5D0CTG1-F1
#
_cell.length_a   1.000
_cell.length_b   1.000
_cell.length_c   1.000
_cell.angle_alpha   90.00
_cell.angle_beta   90.00
_cell.angle_gamma   90.00
#
_symmetry.space_group_name_H-M   'P 1'
#
loop_
_entity.id
_entity.type
_entity.pdbx_description
1 polymer ?
#
loop_
_entity_poly.entity_id
_entity_poly.type
_entity_poly.pdbx_seq_one_letter_code
_entity_poly.pdbx_strand_id
1 'polypeptide(L)'
;MNPIELRECLRPLQRDAAFKSKLQQEIERIEALLDEGKEAGKEIAAFNKATGRNYDVYVFANYWRSMSLEDLIEEACSPEPRRVPDITREELVEIVRRLKDSEISHGESMFYLQLLEANVPMPGVSDLVYWEDLEPEEVIARAMSYEPIRLAEDLGFQTWMEEIRESFHNHTYRDFILGGEAPSFMQENDGPKSPLAVEGDHCDFGSFQMELCDGCIYAITVPAPFDISMEQIRGVMGEGEIHNQEAYTFLVYFTEGAVATFKFPAGASLLIEVRLVTTIFMD
;
A
#
# COMPACT_ATOMS: atom_id res chain seq x y z
N MET A 1 -28.74 0.71 23.17
CA MET A 1 -28.75 -0.69 23.66
C MET A 1 -28.46 -0.72 25.17
N ASN A 2 -28.75 -1.79 25.92
CA ASN A 2 -28.29 -1.88 27.33
C ASN A 2 -26.77 -2.12 27.37
N PRO A 3 -26.01 -1.51 28.31
CA PRO A 3 -24.59 -1.78 28.48
C PRO A 3 -24.33 -3.27 28.64
N ILE A 4 -23.32 -3.79 27.93
CA ILE A 4 -22.87 -5.17 28.08
C ILE A 4 -21.54 -5.19 28.83
N GLU A 5 -21.28 -6.29 29.54
CA GLU A 5 -19.97 -6.50 30.14
C GLU A 5 -19.01 -7.07 29.10
N LEU A 6 -17.95 -6.32 28.80
CA LEU A 6 -16.90 -6.77 27.90
C LEU A 6 -16.13 -7.95 28.51
N ARG A 7 -15.85 -8.97 27.69
CA ARG A 7 -15.00 -10.10 28.09
C ARG A 7 -13.59 -9.63 28.45
N GLU A 8 -12.89 -10.45 29.24
CA GLU A 8 -11.57 -10.12 29.81
C GLU A 8 -10.54 -9.61 28.81
N CYS A 9 -10.46 -10.21 27.62
CA CYS A 9 -9.50 -9.81 26.60
C CYS A 9 -9.78 -8.45 25.93
N LEU A 10 -10.96 -7.86 26.16
CA LEU A 10 -11.35 -6.55 25.65
C LEU A 10 -11.33 -5.46 26.74
N ARG A 11 -10.74 -5.75 27.91
CA ARG A 11 -10.63 -4.79 29.01
C ARG A 11 -9.16 -4.41 29.24
N PRO A 12 -8.87 -3.16 29.62
CA PRO A 12 -7.53 -2.74 30.02
C PRO A 12 -6.98 -3.62 31.14
N LEU A 13 -5.67 -3.90 31.10
CA LEU A 13 -5.00 -4.61 32.17
C LEU A 13 -4.85 -3.69 33.38
N GLN A 14 -5.42 -4.12 34.50
CA GLN A 14 -5.24 -3.44 35.78
C GLN A 14 -3.89 -3.82 36.39
N ARG A 15 -3.03 -2.83 36.62
CA ARG A 15 -1.70 -2.98 37.23
C ARG A 15 -1.69 -2.36 38.62
N ASP A 16 -0.92 -2.97 39.53
CA ASP A 16 -0.80 -2.47 40.89
C ASP A 16 0.06 -1.18 40.98
N ALA A 17 -0.01 -0.51 42.13
CA ALA A 17 0.75 0.71 42.37
C ALA A 17 2.27 0.51 42.33
N ALA A 18 2.75 -0.70 42.66
CA ALA A 18 4.17 -1.03 42.61
C ALA A 18 4.68 -1.06 41.16
N PHE A 19 3.90 -1.63 40.25
CA PHE A 19 4.19 -1.62 38.82
C PHE A 19 4.16 -0.20 38.25
N LYS A 20 3.13 0.59 38.57
CA LYS A 20 3.06 2.00 38.14
C LYS A 20 4.27 2.83 38.62
N SER A 21 4.66 2.66 39.88
CA SER A 21 5.84 3.34 40.44
C SER A 21 7.14 2.91 39.75
N LYS A 22 7.25 1.64 39.35
CA LYS A 22 8.40 1.16 38.58
C LYS A 22 8.43 1.79 37.18
N LEU A 23 7.29 1.87 36.48
CA LEU A 23 7.23 2.54 35.17
C LEU A 23 7.64 4.00 35.27
N GLN A 24 7.18 4.72 36.29
CA GLN A 24 7.58 6.10 36.54
C GLN A 24 9.10 6.25 36.63
N GLN A 25 9.76 5.42 37.46
CA GLN A 25 11.22 5.45 37.61
C GLN A 25 11.96 5.12 36.30
N GLU A 26 11.41 4.20 35.49
CA GLU A 26 11.99 3.86 34.19
C GLU A 26 11.85 5.02 33.19
N ILE A 27 10.71 5.71 33.17
CA ILE A 27 10.48 6.91 32.33
C ILE A 27 11.45 8.03 32.74
N GLU A 28 11.50 8.37 34.03
CA GLU A 28 12.41 9.41 34.57
C GLU A 28 13.89 9.10 34.26
N ARG A 29 14.27 7.82 34.27
CA ARG A 29 15.61 7.39 33.88
C ARG A 29 15.88 7.60 32.39
N ILE A 30 14.91 7.29 31.53
CA ILE A 30 15.03 7.51 30.09
C ILE A 30 15.16 9.01 29.81
N GLU A 31 14.31 9.83 30.42
CA GLU A 31 14.35 11.30 30.30
C GLU A 31 15.73 11.86 30.70
N ALA A 32 16.26 11.45 31.86
CA ALA A 32 17.57 11.91 32.34
C ALA A 32 18.71 11.55 31.36
N LEU A 33 18.65 10.39 30.69
CA LEU A 33 19.62 10.03 29.66
C LEU A 33 19.50 10.96 28.45
N LEU A 34 18.28 11.25 28.00
CA LEU A 34 18.04 12.11 26.84
C LEU A 34 18.44 13.56 27.11
N ASP A 35 18.16 14.08 28.30
CA ASP A 35 18.55 15.44 28.73
C ASP A 35 20.08 15.61 28.77
N GLU A 36 20.81 14.56 29.11
CA GLU A 36 22.29 14.53 29.09
C GLU A 36 22.88 14.28 27.68
N GLY A 37 22.03 14.12 26.66
CA GLY A 37 22.44 13.82 25.29
C GLY A 37 22.99 12.40 25.11
N LYS A 38 22.63 11.47 25.99
CA LYS A 38 23.05 10.07 25.96
C LYS A 38 22.04 9.20 25.20
N GLU A 39 22.51 8.04 24.72
CA GLU A 39 21.64 7.04 24.12
C GLU A 39 20.80 6.33 25.19
N ALA A 40 19.48 6.24 24.97
CA ALA A 40 18.53 5.56 25.85
C ALA A 40 17.91 4.27 25.24
N GLY A 41 18.44 3.81 24.10
CA GLY A 41 17.82 2.73 23.32
C GLY A 41 17.68 1.40 24.09
N LYS A 42 18.59 1.10 25.03
CA LYS A 42 18.52 -0.12 25.85
C LYS A 42 17.40 -0.05 26.88
N GLU A 43 17.26 1.11 27.53
CA GLU A 43 16.23 1.40 28.50
C GLU A 43 14.84 1.39 27.84
N ILE A 44 14.70 2.02 26.67
CA ILE A 44 13.46 2.00 25.89
C ILE A 44 13.07 0.57 25.49
N ALA A 45 14.03 -0.23 25.00
CA ALA A 45 13.77 -1.63 24.64
C ALA A 45 13.34 -2.48 25.85
N ALA A 46 13.93 -2.23 27.03
CA ALA A 46 13.53 -2.90 28.27
C ALA A 46 12.13 -2.48 28.73
N PHE A 47 11.81 -1.18 28.65
CA PHE A 47 10.50 -0.62 28.96
C PHE A 47 9.41 -1.25 28.08
N ASN A 48 9.60 -1.20 26.76
CA ASN A 48 8.69 -1.80 25.77
C ASN A 48 8.45 -3.29 26.01
N LYS A 49 9.50 -4.03 26.37
CA LYS A 49 9.38 -5.46 26.71
C LYS A 49 8.54 -5.68 27.97
N ALA A 50 8.65 -4.81 28.98
CA ALA A 50 7.91 -4.92 30.23
C ALA A 50 6.43 -4.57 30.09
N THR A 51 6.11 -3.62 29.21
CA THR A 51 4.75 -3.09 29.01
C THR A 51 4.00 -3.79 27.88
N GLY A 52 4.72 -4.38 26.91
CA GLY A 52 4.14 -4.88 25.66
C GLY A 52 3.77 -3.75 24.69
N ARG A 53 4.44 -2.60 24.82
CA ARG A 53 4.31 -1.42 23.94
C ARG A 53 5.48 -1.33 22.97
N ASN A 54 5.38 -0.40 22.03
CA ASN A 54 6.43 -0.14 21.04
C ASN A 54 6.73 1.37 20.94
N TYR A 55 7.04 2.00 22.07
CA TYR A 55 7.41 3.42 22.09
C TYR A 55 8.82 3.63 21.52
N ASP A 56 9.02 4.73 20.81
CA ASP A 56 10.32 5.16 20.33
C ASP A 56 10.89 6.28 21.21
N VAL A 57 12.09 6.76 20.86
CA VAL A 57 12.74 7.88 21.57
C VAL A 57 11.93 9.17 21.52
N TYR A 58 11.13 9.37 20.46
CA TYR A 58 10.35 10.59 20.28
C TYR A 58 9.30 10.73 21.39
N VAL A 59 8.64 9.63 21.76
CA VAL A 59 7.64 9.61 22.84
C VAL A 59 8.23 10.14 24.14
N PHE A 60 9.34 9.57 24.62
CA PHE A 60 9.95 9.99 25.89
C PHE A 60 10.49 11.43 25.85
N ALA A 61 10.95 11.89 24.68
CA ALA A 61 11.42 13.26 24.52
C ALA A 61 10.26 14.30 24.44
N ASN A 62 9.03 13.88 24.10
CA ASN A 62 7.97 14.82 23.69
C ASN A 62 6.58 14.57 24.27
N TYR A 63 6.31 13.52 25.04
CA TYR A 63 4.95 13.19 25.50
C TYR A 63 4.29 14.34 26.27
N TRP A 64 5.09 15.11 27.05
CA TRP A 64 4.63 16.27 27.83
C TRP A 64 3.95 17.36 26.98
N ARG A 65 4.11 17.32 25.65
CA ARG A 65 3.42 18.20 24.71
C ARG A 65 1.95 17.85 24.52
N SER A 66 1.55 16.62 24.81
CA SER A 66 0.20 16.10 24.54
C SER A 66 -0.44 15.35 25.70
N MET A 67 0.33 14.86 26.67
CA MET A 67 -0.17 14.10 27.81
C MET A 67 0.70 14.30 29.06
N SER A 68 0.17 13.98 30.24
CA SER A 68 0.93 13.99 31.49
C SER A 68 1.77 12.72 31.65
N LEU A 69 2.68 12.71 32.63
CA LEU A 69 3.42 11.50 33.01
C LEU A 69 2.49 10.40 33.55
N GLU A 70 1.45 10.81 34.29
CA GLU A 70 0.43 9.88 34.80
C GLU A 70 -0.32 9.20 33.65
N ASP A 71 -0.73 9.97 32.63
CA ASP A 71 -1.38 9.47 31.43
C ASP A 71 -0.50 8.45 30.69
N LEU A 72 0.78 8.75 30.50
CA LEU A 72 1.73 7.83 29.87
C LEU A 72 1.89 6.53 30.67
N ILE A 73 1.93 6.62 32.00
CA ILE A 73 1.98 5.44 32.88
C ILE A 73 0.68 4.62 32.76
N GLU A 74 -0.48 5.27 32.73
CA GLU A 74 -1.75 4.58 32.54
C GLU A 74 -1.81 3.86 31.19
N GLU A 75 -1.40 4.52 30.11
CA GLU A 75 -1.34 3.92 28.78
C GLU A 75 -0.39 2.70 28.77
N ALA A 76 0.80 2.83 29.37
CA ALA A 76 1.81 1.79 29.44
C ALA A 76 1.43 0.60 30.35
N CYS A 77 0.37 0.69 31.17
CA CYS A 77 -0.09 -0.43 31.99
C CYS A 77 -0.71 -1.57 31.18
N SER A 78 -1.27 -1.25 30.02
CA SER A 78 -1.85 -2.21 29.08
C SER A 78 -0.93 -2.41 27.87
N PRO A 79 -0.77 -3.64 27.36
CA PRO A 79 -0.12 -3.87 26.08
C PRO A 79 -0.93 -3.24 24.96
N GLU A 80 -0.28 -3.04 23.81
CA GLU A 80 -0.98 -2.59 22.61
C GLU A 80 -2.10 -3.59 22.22
N PRO A 81 -3.36 -3.12 22.12
CA PRO A 81 -4.47 -3.98 21.73
C PRO A 81 -4.24 -4.59 20.35
N ARG A 82 -4.70 -5.83 20.16
CA ARG A 82 -4.61 -6.52 18.88
C ARG A 82 -6.00 -6.78 18.32
N ARG A 83 -6.06 -7.06 17.01
CA ARG A 83 -7.28 -7.53 16.36
C ARG A 83 -7.79 -8.80 17.04
N VAL A 84 -9.08 -8.83 17.34
CA VAL A 84 -9.81 -9.94 17.94
C VAL A 84 -10.72 -10.53 16.87
N PRO A 85 -10.41 -11.71 16.30
CA PRO A 85 -11.09 -12.22 15.10
C PRO A 85 -12.60 -12.42 15.22
N ASP A 86 -13.10 -12.66 16.43
CA ASP A 86 -14.51 -12.96 16.74
C ASP A 86 -15.20 -11.84 17.51
N ILE A 87 -14.65 -10.61 17.48
CA ILE A 87 -15.27 -9.46 18.15
C ILE A 87 -16.66 -9.19 17.57
N THR A 88 -17.65 -9.06 18.45
CA THR A 88 -19.04 -8.86 18.01
C THR A 88 -19.34 -7.39 17.77
N ARG A 89 -20.41 -7.13 17.01
CA ARG A 89 -20.90 -5.76 16.80
C ARG A 89 -21.29 -5.10 18.12
N GLU A 90 -21.91 -5.86 19.03
CA GLU A 90 -22.32 -5.38 20.35
C GLU A 90 -21.12 -5.01 21.22
N GLU A 91 -20.02 -5.78 21.15
CA GLU A 91 -18.76 -5.46 21.83
C GLU A 91 -18.13 -4.17 21.29
N LEU A 92 -18.10 -3.99 19.96
CA LEU A 92 -17.62 -2.75 19.33
C LEU A 92 -18.46 -1.53 19.71
N VAL A 93 -19.79 -1.69 19.76
CA VAL A 93 -20.71 -0.62 20.19
C VAL A 93 -20.46 -0.24 21.65
N GLU A 94 -20.25 -1.22 22.52
CA GLU A 94 -19.91 -0.98 23.93
C GLU A 94 -18.55 -0.30 24.10
N ILE A 95 -17.56 -0.63 23.27
CA ILE A 95 -16.26 0.07 23.23
C ILE A 95 -16.46 1.56 22.88
N VAL A 96 -17.23 1.88 21.83
CA VAL A 96 -17.53 3.28 21.48
C VAL A 96 -18.31 3.99 22.58
N ARG A 97 -19.25 3.28 23.24
CA ARG A 97 -20.00 3.83 24.37
C ARG A 97 -19.07 4.23 25.53
N ARG A 98 -18.07 3.40 25.85
CA ARG A 98 -17.05 3.71 26.88
C ARG A 98 -16.17 4.89 26.44
N LEU A 99 -15.76 4.96 25.17
CA LEU A 99 -14.97 6.08 24.64
C LEU A 99 -15.68 7.43 24.71
N LYS A 100 -17.01 7.44 24.61
CA LYS A 100 -17.83 8.66 24.74
C LYS A 100 -18.15 9.03 26.19
N ASP A 101 -17.79 8.21 27.16
CA ASP A 101 -17.98 8.51 28.58
C ASP A 101 -17.04 9.64 29.01
N SER A 102 -17.57 10.72 29.57
CA SER A 102 -16.75 11.85 30.03
C SER A 102 -15.87 11.52 31.25
N GLU A 103 -16.16 10.43 31.95
CA GLU A 103 -15.42 10.01 33.16
C GLU A 103 -14.33 8.97 32.86
N ILE A 104 -14.16 8.55 31.60
CA ILE A 104 -13.13 7.58 31.22
C ILE A 104 -11.72 8.10 31.51
N SER A 105 -10.86 7.26 32.08
CA SER A 105 -9.44 7.62 32.28
C SER A 105 -8.69 7.68 30.95
N HIS A 106 -7.56 8.40 30.93
CA HIS A 106 -6.74 8.50 29.73
C HIS A 106 -6.28 7.12 29.23
N GLY A 107 -5.75 6.28 30.13
CA GLY A 107 -5.27 4.94 29.76
C GLY A 107 -6.38 4.04 29.22
N GLU A 108 -7.59 4.12 29.80
CA GLU A 108 -8.75 3.38 29.29
C GLU A 108 -9.18 3.88 27.92
N SER A 109 -9.26 5.20 27.75
CA SER A 109 -9.61 5.84 26.47
C SER A 109 -8.65 5.42 25.36
N MET A 110 -7.34 5.53 25.60
CA MET A 110 -6.32 5.14 24.63
C MET A 110 -6.38 3.64 24.30
N PHE A 111 -6.60 2.78 25.30
CA PHE A 111 -6.77 1.35 25.08
C PHE A 111 -7.98 1.05 24.18
N TYR A 112 -9.14 1.59 24.50
CA TYR A 112 -10.36 1.32 23.73
C TYR A 112 -10.29 1.90 22.32
N LEU A 113 -9.63 3.05 22.12
CA LEU A 113 -9.45 3.64 20.81
C LEU A 113 -8.58 2.75 19.92
N GLN A 114 -7.41 2.33 20.40
CA GLN A 114 -6.51 1.44 19.67
C GLN A 114 -7.16 0.08 19.40
N LEU A 115 -7.94 -0.44 20.36
CA LEU A 115 -8.71 -1.67 20.18
C LEU A 115 -9.77 -1.50 19.08
N LEU A 116 -10.46 -0.37 19.04
CA LEU A 116 -11.45 -0.07 17.99
C LEU A 116 -10.77 0.00 16.62
N GLU A 117 -9.69 0.78 16.50
CA GLU A 117 -8.90 0.94 15.27
C GLU A 117 -8.38 -0.40 14.72
N ALA A 118 -7.92 -1.30 15.60
CA ALA A 118 -7.43 -2.61 15.19
C ALA A 118 -8.54 -3.56 14.68
N ASN A 119 -9.82 -3.24 14.92
CA ASN A 119 -10.95 -4.14 14.68
C ASN A 119 -11.99 -3.61 13.67
N VAL A 120 -11.85 -2.39 13.16
CA VAL A 120 -12.71 -1.83 12.11
C VAL A 120 -11.92 -1.57 10.82
N PRO A 121 -12.55 -1.63 9.62
CA PRO A 121 -11.85 -1.37 8.36
C PRO A 121 -11.60 0.13 8.10
N MET A 122 -12.32 1.03 8.78
CA MET A 122 -12.19 2.47 8.60
C MET A 122 -10.89 3.02 9.25
N PRO A 123 -9.96 3.62 8.47
CA PRO A 123 -8.88 4.40 9.04
C PRO A 123 -9.44 5.68 9.68
N GLY A 124 -8.86 6.12 10.80
CA GLY A 124 -9.27 7.36 11.47
C GLY A 124 -10.67 7.30 12.11
N VAL A 125 -11.11 6.12 12.56
CA VAL A 125 -12.41 5.95 13.24
C VAL A 125 -12.57 6.85 14.47
N SER A 126 -11.46 7.31 15.08
CA SER A 126 -11.43 8.34 16.12
C SER A 126 -12.28 9.55 15.76
N ASP A 127 -12.31 9.94 14.49
CA ASP A 127 -13.01 11.14 14.07
C ASP A 127 -14.53 10.99 14.19
N LEU A 128 -15.03 9.80 13.90
CA LEU A 128 -16.45 9.49 14.12
C LEU A 128 -16.82 9.50 15.61
N VAL A 129 -15.86 9.19 16.49
CA VAL A 129 -16.10 9.12 17.94
C VAL A 129 -16.10 10.52 18.55
N TYR A 130 -15.12 11.37 18.19
CA TYR A 130 -14.86 12.64 18.87
C TYR A 130 -15.36 13.89 18.13
N TRP A 131 -15.49 13.85 16.81
CA TRP A 131 -15.85 15.04 16.02
C TRP A 131 -17.27 14.99 15.44
N GLU A 132 -17.86 13.81 15.36
CA GLU A 132 -19.22 13.62 14.82
C GLU A 132 -20.22 13.35 15.95
N ASP A 133 -21.42 13.92 15.83
CA ASP A 133 -22.52 13.71 16.79
C ASP A 133 -23.32 12.45 16.42
N LEU A 134 -22.66 11.29 16.50
CA LEU A 134 -23.23 9.98 16.14
C LEU A 134 -23.44 9.10 17.37
N GLU A 135 -24.53 8.34 17.40
CA GLU A 135 -24.72 7.30 18.41
C GLU A 135 -23.72 6.15 18.21
N PRO A 136 -23.33 5.41 19.28
CA PRO A 136 -22.35 4.32 19.17
C PRO A 136 -22.67 3.29 18.08
N GLU A 137 -23.95 2.93 17.91
CA GLU A 137 -24.40 2.03 16.84
C GLU A 137 -24.17 2.58 15.42
N GLU A 138 -24.26 3.90 15.25
CA GLU A 138 -24.06 4.61 13.97
C GLU A 138 -22.58 4.71 13.63
N VAL A 139 -21.73 5.00 14.63
CA VAL A 139 -20.26 4.96 14.50
C VAL A 139 -19.83 3.60 13.97
N ILE A 140 -20.27 2.51 14.60
CA ILE A 140 -19.90 1.15 14.18
C ILE A 140 -20.50 0.80 12.82
N ALA A 141 -21.74 1.21 12.52
CA ALA A 141 -22.33 0.98 11.20
C ALA A 141 -21.50 1.61 10.09
N ARG A 142 -21.06 2.87 10.27
CA ARG A 142 -20.25 3.60 9.29
C ARG A 142 -18.81 3.10 9.21
N ALA A 143 -18.20 2.80 10.36
CA ALA A 143 -16.86 2.26 10.41
C ALA A 143 -16.75 0.89 9.71
N MET A 144 -17.76 0.03 9.85
CA MET A 144 -17.80 -1.30 9.25
C MET A 144 -18.21 -1.30 7.77
N SER A 145 -18.93 -0.27 7.30
CA SER A 145 -19.28 -0.11 5.88
C SER A 145 -18.20 0.62 5.07
N TYR A 146 -17.09 1.01 5.69
CA TYR A 146 -16.01 1.69 5.00
C TYR A 146 -15.37 0.80 3.94
N GLU A 147 -15.44 1.27 2.70
CA GLU A 147 -14.67 0.74 1.57
C GLU A 147 -13.50 1.68 1.30
N PRO A 148 -12.24 1.20 1.35
CA PRO A 148 -11.09 2.02 1.02
C PRO A 148 -11.22 2.66 -0.35
N ILE A 149 -10.92 3.97 -0.43
CA ILE A 149 -10.79 4.65 -1.72
C ILE A 149 -9.62 4.00 -2.46
N ARG A 150 -9.91 3.35 -3.59
CA ARG A 150 -8.87 2.89 -4.52
C ARG A 150 -8.37 4.11 -5.30
N LEU A 151 -7.10 4.48 -5.10
CA LEU A 151 -6.48 5.58 -5.83
C LEU A 151 -6.37 5.24 -7.33
N ALA A 152 -6.44 6.26 -8.18
CA ALA A 152 -6.52 6.15 -9.64
C ALA A 152 -5.32 5.48 -10.33
N GLU A 153 -4.25 5.16 -9.61
CA GLU A 153 -3.13 4.34 -10.10
C GLU A 153 -3.61 2.97 -10.60
N ASP A 154 -4.64 2.40 -9.95
CA ASP A 154 -5.29 1.17 -10.41
C ASP A 154 -6.05 1.35 -11.73
N LEU A 155 -6.69 2.50 -11.96
CA LEU A 155 -7.40 2.77 -13.23
C LEU A 155 -6.43 2.98 -14.40
N GLY A 156 -5.31 3.66 -14.17
CA GLY A 156 -4.25 3.84 -15.17
C GLY A 156 -3.60 2.50 -15.54
N PHE A 157 -3.24 1.70 -14.53
CA PHE A 157 -2.73 0.34 -14.71
C PHE A 157 -3.68 -0.54 -15.51
N GLN A 158 -4.93 -0.68 -15.07
CA GLN A 158 -5.90 -1.56 -15.73
C GLN A 158 -6.15 -1.13 -17.18
N THR A 159 -6.32 0.17 -17.43
CA THR A 159 -6.57 0.67 -18.78
C THR A 159 -5.38 0.42 -19.71
N TRP A 160 -4.16 0.70 -19.25
CA TRP A 160 -2.96 0.51 -20.07
C TRP A 160 -2.64 -0.97 -20.29
N MET A 161 -2.78 -1.81 -19.26
CA MET A 161 -2.58 -3.26 -19.41
C MET A 161 -3.62 -3.89 -20.34
N GLU A 162 -4.86 -3.43 -20.30
CA GLU A 162 -5.90 -3.90 -21.21
C GLU A 162 -5.58 -3.51 -22.67
N GLU A 163 -5.10 -2.28 -22.92
CA GLU A 163 -4.58 -1.86 -24.23
C GLU A 163 -3.47 -2.83 -24.70
N ILE A 164 -2.47 -3.10 -23.87
CA ILE A 164 -1.37 -4.02 -24.21
C ILE A 164 -1.88 -5.45 -24.46
N ARG A 165 -2.83 -5.94 -23.64
CA ARG A 165 -3.42 -7.27 -23.76
C ARG A 165 -4.22 -7.41 -25.06
N GLU A 166 -5.10 -6.46 -25.35
CA GLU A 166 -5.86 -6.41 -26.60
C GLU A 166 -4.92 -6.31 -27.79
N SER A 167 -3.89 -5.47 -27.69
CA SER A 167 -2.89 -5.30 -28.73
C SER A 167 -2.14 -6.59 -29.07
N PHE A 168 -1.75 -7.33 -28.04
CA PHE A 168 -1.10 -8.61 -28.18
C PHE A 168 -2.00 -9.66 -28.84
N HIS A 169 -3.29 -9.72 -28.48
CA HIS A 169 -4.23 -10.70 -29.06
C HIS A 169 -4.71 -10.35 -30.46
N ASN A 170 -4.91 -9.06 -30.74
CA ASN A 170 -5.42 -8.58 -32.02
C ASN A 170 -4.31 -8.26 -33.03
N HIS A 171 -3.04 -8.36 -32.62
CA HIS A 171 -1.86 -8.01 -33.43
C HIS A 171 -1.88 -6.56 -33.91
N THR A 172 -2.40 -5.64 -33.08
CA THR A 172 -2.50 -4.22 -33.42
C THR A 172 -2.11 -3.32 -32.26
N TYR A 173 -1.56 -2.15 -32.48
CA TYR A 173 -1.35 -1.14 -31.43
C TYR A 173 -1.69 0.24 -31.98
N ARG A 174 -2.66 0.95 -31.38
CA ARG A 174 -3.08 2.31 -31.79
C ARG A 174 -3.24 2.49 -33.31
N ASP A 175 -4.00 1.58 -33.93
CA ASP A 175 -4.27 1.47 -35.37
C ASP A 175 -3.13 0.92 -36.25
N PHE A 176 -1.96 0.61 -35.69
CA PHE A 176 -0.87 -0.06 -36.40
C PHE A 176 -1.06 -1.57 -36.34
N ILE A 177 -0.83 -2.29 -37.44
CA ILE A 177 -0.94 -3.75 -37.50
C ILE A 177 0.47 -4.33 -37.43
N LEU A 178 0.75 -5.17 -36.44
CA LEU A 178 2.01 -5.92 -36.34
C LEU A 178 2.15 -6.85 -37.54
N GLY A 179 3.29 -6.81 -38.21
CA GLY A 179 3.53 -7.52 -39.47
C GLY A 179 2.87 -6.90 -40.70
N GLY A 180 2.05 -5.84 -40.53
CA GLY A 180 1.47 -5.09 -41.64
C GLY A 180 2.48 -4.13 -42.28
N GLU A 181 2.20 -3.69 -43.51
CA GLU A 181 3.00 -2.66 -44.18
C GLU A 181 2.98 -1.35 -43.37
N ALA A 182 4.15 -0.71 -43.27
CA ALA A 182 4.29 0.59 -42.66
C ALA A 182 3.41 1.60 -43.39
N PRO A 183 2.48 2.29 -42.71
CA PRO A 183 1.66 3.33 -43.31
C PRO A 183 2.46 4.37 -44.08
N SER A 184 1.94 4.80 -45.23
CA SER A 184 2.59 5.78 -46.10
C SER A 184 2.91 7.11 -45.40
N PHE A 185 2.12 7.49 -44.38
CA PHE A 185 2.34 8.72 -43.60
C PHE A 185 3.58 8.67 -42.69
N MET A 186 4.18 7.50 -42.44
CA MET A 186 5.45 7.42 -41.69
C MET A 186 6.63 8.02 -42.47
N GLN A 187 6.46 8.25 -43.77
CA GLN A 187 7.43 8.92 -44.63
C GLN A 187 7.24 10.45 -44.67
N GLU A 188 6.15 10.97 -44.08
CA GLU A 188 5.78 12.39 -44.09
C GLU A 188 5.67 12.93 -42.66
N ASN A 189 6.56 13.85 -42.26
CA ASN A 189 6.64 14.40 -40.90
C ASN A 189 5.59 15.50 -40.58
N ASP A 190 4.41 15.48 -41.21
CA ASP A 190 3.47 16.63 -41.16
C ASP A 190 2.03 16.26 -40.73
N GLY A 191 1.84 15.10 -40.08
CA GLY A 191 0.54 14.62 -39.62
C GLY A 191 0.46 14.33 -38.11
N PRO A 192 -0.75 14.28 -37.53
CA PRO A 192 -0.96 13.95 -36.10
C PRO A 192 -0.58 12.51 -35.72
N LYS A 193 -0.28 11.65 -36.71
CA LYS A 193 0.19 10.28 -36.55
C LYS A 193 1.61 10.09 -37.09
N SER A 194 2.35 11.16 -37.35
CA SER A 194 3.74 11.05 -37.83
C SER A 194 4.70 10.81 -36.66
N PRO A 195 5.81 10.08 -36.88
CA PRO A 195 6.83 9.91 -35.86
C PRO A 195 7.50 11.25 -35.52
N LEU A 196 7.92 11.41 -34.27
CA LEU A 196 8.74 12.53 -33.79
C LEU A 196 10.16 12.47 -34.34
N ALA A 197 10.70 11.26 -34.51
CA ALA A 197 12.00 11.01 -35.11
C ALA A 197 12.01 9.68 -35.88
N VAL A 198 12.81 9.64 -36.96
CA VAL A 198 13.03 8.43 -37.77
C VAL A 198 14.53 8.25 -37.97
N GLU A 199 15.05 7.10 -37.55
CA GLU A 199 16.45 6.72 -37.70
C GLU A 199 16.53 5.32 -38.33
N GLY A 200 16.73 5.27 -39.64
CA GLY A 200 16.76 4.02 -40.39
C GLY A 200 15.40 3.30 -40.35
N ASP A 201 15.39 2.12 -39.75
CA ASP A 201 14.22 1.26 -39.51
C ASP A 201 13.51 1.55 -38.18
N HIS A 202 14.00 2.50 -37.38
CA HIS A 202 13.40 2.87 -36.10
C HIS A 202 12.59 4.18 -36.22
N CYS A 203 11.35 4.16 -35.72
CA CYS A 203 10.44 5.29 -35.66
C CYS A 203 10.05 5.57 -34.20
N ASP A 204 10.27 6.80 -33.72
CA ASP A 204 9.91 7.23 -32.37
C ASP A 204 8.64 8.07 -32.39
N PHE A 205 7.61 7.67 -31.63
CA PHE A 205 6.35 8.39 -31.46
C PHE A 205 6.23 9.06 -30.09
N GLY A 206 7.31 9.10 -29.32
CA GLY A 206 7.41 9.66 -27.97
C GLY A 206 6.82 8.77 -26.89
N SER A 207 5.59 8.27 -27.10
CA SER A 207 4.92 7.36 -26.16
C SER A 207 5.18 5.88 -26.44
N PHE A 208 5.74 5.56 -27.60
CA PHE A 208 6.19 4.23 -28.01
C PHE A 208 7.17 4.37 -29.18
N GLN A 209 7.91 3.31 -29.44
CA GLN A 209 8.83 3.19 -30.57
C GLN A 209 8.40 2.02 -31.45
N MET A 210 8.75 2.09 -32.72
CA MET A 210 8.40 1.08 -33.71
C MET A 210 9.61 0.76 -34.57
N GLU A 211 9.81 -0.52 -34.86
CA GLU A 211 10.88 -1.04 -35.71
C GLU A 211 10.28 -1.67 -36.96
N LEU A 212 10.89 -1.41 -38.11
CA LEU A 212 10.48 -1.91 -39.41
C LEU A 212 11.43 -2.99 -39.93
N CYS A 213 10.89 -4.01 -40.59
CA CYS A 213 11.66 -4.99 -41.34
C CYS A 213 11.03 -5.17 -42.72
N ASP A 214 11.82 -4.96 -43.78
CA ASP A 214 11.36 -5.00 -45.18
C ASP A 214 10.10 -4.16 -45.46
N GLY A 215 9.96 -3.03 -44.76
CA GLY A 215 8.81 -2.12 -44.89
C GLY A 215 7.57 -2.54 -44.09
N CYS A 216 7.63 -3.62 -43.32
CA CYS A 216 6.57 -4.06 -42.42
C CYS A 216 6.91 -3.77 -40.96
N ILE A 217 5.89 -3.61 -40.12
CA ILE A 217 6.04 -3.35 -38.69
C ILE A 217 6.51 -4.62 -37.98
N TYR A 218 7.78 -4.67 -37.60
CA TYR A 218 8.39 -5.82 -36.94
C TYR A 218 8.13 -5.82 -35.43
N ALA A 219 8.39 -4.69 -34.77
CA ALA A 219 8.23 -4.58 -33.33
C ALA A 219 7.67 -3.22 -32.92
N ILE A 220 6.96 -3.21 -31.79
CA ILE A 220 6.51 -2.01 -31.10
C ILE A 220 6.99 -2.11 -29.65
N THR A 221 7.73 -1.11 -29.20
CA THR A 221 8.26 -0.99 -27.84
C THR A 221 7.54 0.12 -27.11
N VAL A 222 6.90 -0.21 -25.99
CA VAL A 222 6.12 0.72 -25.16
C VAL A 222 6.81 0.83 -23.79
N PRO A 223 7.34 2.01 -23.40
CA PRO A 223 7.89 2.20 -22.06
C PRO A 223 6.80 2.06 -21.00
N ALA A 224 7.18 1.54 -19.82
CA ALA A 224 6.26 1.45 -18.69
C ALA A 224 5.92 2.86 -18.18
N PRO A 225 4.64 3.26 -18.16
CA PRO A 225 4.25 4.62 -17.76
C PRO A 225 4.20 4.84 -16.24
N PHE A 226 4.28 3.76 -15.44
CA PHE A 226 4.27 3.77 -13.98
C PHE A 226 4.88 2.45 -13.44
N ASP A 227 4.98 2.34 -12.11
CA ASP A 227 5.54 1.19 -11.42
C ASP A 227 4.62 -0.04 -11.53
N ILE A 228 5.00 -1.02 -12.35
CA ILE A 228 4.21 -2.24 -12.58
C ILE A 228 5.02 -3.46 -12.17
N SER A 229 4.44 -4.29 -11.30
CA SER A 229 5.04 -5.56 -10.91
C SER A 229 4.71 -6.72 -11.84
N MET A 230 5.57 -7.75 -11.81
CA MET A 230 5.34 -8.99 -12.53
C MET A 230 4.04 -9.71 -12.09
N GLU A 231 3.71 -9.64 -10.81
CA GLU A 231 2.48 -10.24 -10.26
C GLU A 231 1.22 -9.54 -10.81
N GLN A 232 1.24 -8.21 -10.87
CA GLN A 232 0.15 -7.44 -11.49
C GLN A 232 -0.04 -7.80 -12.96
N ILE A 233 1.05 -7.95 -13.73
CA ILE A 233 0.96 -8.37 -15.15
C ILE A 233 0.34 -9.77 -15.26
N ARG A 234 0.76 -10.73 -14.44
CA ARG A 234 0.20 -12.09 -14.44
C ARG A 234 -1.27 -12.12 -14.04
N GLY A 235 -1.70 -11.19 -13.18
CA GLY A 235 -3.11 -10.99 -12.84
C GLY A 235 -3.99 -10.64 -14.05
N VAL A 236 -3.42 -10.03 -15.09
CA VAL A 236 -4.15 -9.60 -16.31
C VAL A 236 -3.89 -10.53 -17.51
N MET A 237 -2.63 -10.91 -17.74
CA MET A 237 -2.18 -11.69 -18.90
C MET A 237 -2.22 -13.21 -18.65
N GLY A 238 -2.35 -13.65 -17.39
CA GLY A 238 -2.23 -15.05 -16.99
C GLY A 238 -0.78 -15.48 -16.77
N GLU A 239 -0.53 -16.78 -16.87
CA GLU A 239 0.81 -17.37 -16.71
C GLU A 239 1.64 -17.22 -17.99
N GLY A 240 2.87 -16.72 -17.86
CA GLY A 240 3.83 -16.54 -18.95
C GLY A 240 5.18 -17.20 -18.67
N GLU A 241 6.05 -17.26 -19.67
CA GLU A 241 7.39 -17.85 -19.54
C GLU A 241 8.39 -16.82 -18.99
N ILE A 242 9.22 -17.23 -18.04
CA ILE A 242 10.23 -16.37 -17.43
C ILE A 242 11.61 -16.74 -17.98
N HIS A 243 12.29 -15.77 -18.59
CA HIS A 243 13.66 -15.90 -19.07
C HIS A 243 14.57 -14.94 -18.30
N ASN A 244 15.57 -15.48 -17.61
CA ASN A 244 16.54 -14.68 -16.87
C ASN A 244 17.84 -14.51 -17.67
N GLN A 245 18.32 -13.28 -17.75
CA GLN A 245 19.63 -12.91 -18.28
C GLN A 245 20.43 -12.15 -17.21
N GLU A 246 21.70 -11.89 -17.48
CA GLU A 246 22.62 -11.27 -16.51
C GLU A 246 22.13 -9.90 -16.00
N ALA A 247 21.57 -9.07 -16.90
CA ALA A 247 21.11 -7.72 -16.56
C ALA A 247 19.58 -7.57 -16.50
N TYR A 248 18.82 -8.53 -17.03
CA TYR A 248 17.37 -8.41 -17.20
C TYR A 248 16.63 -9.72 -16.96
N THR A 249 15.40 -9.61 -16.48
CA THR A 249 14.42 -10.69 -16.47
C THR A 249 13.30 -10.35 -17.44
N PHE A 250 12.88 -11.34 -18.23
CA PHE A 250 11.81 -11.20 -19.19
C PHE A 250 10.64 -12.11 -18.83
N LEU A 251 9.43 -11.55 -18.79
CA LEU A 251 8.20 -12.32 -18.78
C LEU A 251 7.61 -12.29 -20.20
N VAL A 252 7.42 -13.47 -20.79
CA VAL A 252 7.13 -13.62 -22.22
C VAL A 252 5.83 -14.38 -22.43
N TYR A 253 5.03 -13.88 -23.37
CA TYR A 253 3.79 -14.48 -23.82
C TYR A 253 3.82 -14.67 -25.32
N PHE A 254 3.24 -15.77 -25.80
CA PHE A 254 3.26 -16.16 -27.20
C PHE A 254 1.85 -16.38 -27.74
N THR A 255 1.60 -15.93 -28.96
CA THR A 255 0.48 -16.33 -29.82
C THR A 255 1.03 -16.74 -31.19
N GLU A 256 0.17 -17.25 -32.06
CA GLU A 256 0.56 -17.62 -33.43
C GLU A 256 1.09 -16.42 -34.24
N GLY A 257 0.63 -15.19 -33.96
CA GLY A 257 0.97 -13.97 -34.72
C GLY A 257 1.86 -12.95 -34.01
N ALA A 258 2.07 -13.09 -32.70
CA ALA A 258 2.85 -12.13 -31.92
C ALA A 258 3.49 -12.72 -30.66
N VAL A 259 4.57 -12.07 -30.22
CA VAL A 259 5.26 -12.28 -28.95
C VAL A 259 5.20 -10.98 -28.15
N ALA A 260 4.74 -11.05 -26.89
CA ALA A 260 4.82 -9.95 -25.95
C ALA A 260 5.90 -10.24 -24.91
N THR A 261 6.85 -9.32 -24.79
CA THR A 261 7.98 -9.41 -23.85
C THR A 261 7.94 -8.26 -22.88
N PHE A 262 7.81 -8.55 -21.59
CA PHE A 262 7.84 -7.60 -20.49
C PHE A 262 9.23 -7.65 -19.84
N LYS A 263 9.96 -6.52 -19.86
CA LYS A 263 11.35 -6.45 -19.43
C LYS A 263 11.49 -5.80 -18.05
N PHE A 264 12.24 -6.46 -17.18
CA PHE A 264 12.55 -6.03 -15.82
C PHE A 264 14.08 -5.97 -15.63
N PRO A 265 14.62 -5.06 -14.80
CA PRO A 265 16.02 -5.13 -14.37
C PRO A 265 16.26 -6.39 -13.52
N ALA A 266 17.44 -7.00 -13.64
CA ALA A 266 17.80 -8.15 -12.80
C ALA A 266 17.75 -7.78 -11.30
N GLY A 267 16.96 -8.53 -10.52
CA GLY A 267 16.80 -8.32 -9.08
C GLY A 267 15.83 -7.19 -8.68
N ALA A 268 15.21 -6.51 -9.66
CA ALA A 268 14.15 -5.53 -9.42
C ALA A 268 12.78 -6.10 -9.82
N SER A 269 11.72 -5.53 -9.24
CA SER A 269 10.35 -6.01 -9.43
C SER A 269 9.50 -5.15 -10.36
N LEU A 270 10.08 -4.10 -10.97
CA LEU A 270 9.34 -3.09 -11.73
C LEU A 270 9.64 -3.17 -13.22
N LEU A 271 8.59 -3.10 -14.02
CA LEU A 271 8.63 -3.12 -15.48
C LEU A 271 9.36 -1.89 -16.02
N ILE A 272 10.23 -2.09 -17.01
CA ILE A 272 10.87 -1.01 -17.78
C ILE A 272 10.08 -0.73 -19.05
N GLU A 273 9.78 -1.77 -19.82
CA GLU A 273 9.15 -1.67 -21.14
C GLU A 273 8.45 -2.98 -21.51
N VAL A 274 7.52 -2.86 -22.44
CA VAL A 274 6.87 -3.99 -23.13
C VAL A 274 7.24 -3.92 -24.59
N ARG A 275 7.63 -5.06 -25.15
CA ARG A 275 7.89 -5.20 -26.59
C ARG A 275 6.93 -6.19 -27.20
N LEU A 276 6.15 -5.74 -28.18
CA LEU A 276 5.27 -6.54 -29.01
C LEU A 276 5.98 -6.80 -30.34
N VAL A 277 6.21 -8.06 -30.68
CA VAL A 277 6.97 -8.47 -31.87
C VAL A 277 6.10 -9.39 -32.72
N THR A 278 6.07 -9.18 -34.04
CA THR A 278 5.38 -10.10 -34.94
C THR A 278 6.18 -11.39 -35.16
N THR A 279 5.49 -12.52 -35.30
CA THR A 279 6.12 -13.82 -35.58
C THR A 279 6.31 -14.08 -37.08
N ILE A 280 5.81 -13.23 -37.98
CA ILE A 280 5.84 -13.48 -39.44
C ILE A 280 7.25 -13.59 -40.03
N PHE A 281 8.27 -13.11 -39.31
CA PHE A 281 9.68 -13.18 -39.70
C PHE A 281 10.48 -14.23 -38.91
N MET A 282 9.81 -15.08 -38.12
CA MET A 282 10.44 -16.05 -37.22
C MET A 282 10.46 -17.50 -37.76
N ASP A 283 10.19 -17.68 -39.07
CA ASP A 283 10.25 -18.98 -39.77
C ASP A 283 11.68 -19.41 -40.16
#